data_AF-A0A3M5D7S8-F1
#
_entry.id   AF-A0A3M5D7S8-F1
#
_cell.length_a   1.000
_cell.length_b   1.000
_cell.length_c   1.000
_cell.angle_alpha   90.00
_cell.angle_beta   90.00
_cell.angle_gamma   90.00
#
_symmetry.space_group_name_H-M   'P 1'
#
loop_
_entity.id
_entity.type
_entity.pdbx_description
1 polymer ?
#
loop_
_entity_poly.entity_id
_entity_poly.type
_entity_poly.pdbx_seq_one_letter_code
_entity_poly.pdbx_strand_id
1 'polypeptide(L)' 'MIQIDALPAFNDNYIWLLQDATSRRCAVVDPGDAKPVEAWLAAHPDWRLSDILVTHHHHDH' A
#
# COMPACT_ATOMS: atom_id res chain seq x y z
N MET A 1 2.60 12.82 11.24
CA MET A 1 1.39 12.01 11.54
C MET A 1 1.22 11.05 10.39
N ILE A 2 0.95 9.77 10.67
CA ILE A 2 0.74 8.77 9.62
C ILE A 2 -0.71 8.87 9.13
N GLN A 3 -0.90 8.95 7.82
CA GLN A 3 -2.21 8.78 7.17
C GLN A 3 -2.35 7.33 6.70
N ILE A 4 -3.55 6.79 6.80
CA ILE A 4 -3.85 5.40 6.42
C ILE A 4 -5.02 5.43 5.44
N ASP A 5 -4.78 4.90 4.24
CA ASP A 5 -5.82 4.70 3.22
C ASP A 5 -5.96 3.21 2.92
N ALA A 6 -7.18 2.80 2.55
CA ALA A 6 -7.47 1.43 2.14
C ALA A 6 -7.51 1.35 0.62
N LEU A 7 -6.65 0.53 0.02
CA LEU A 7 -6.69 0.23 -1.41
C LEU A 7 -7.46 -1.09 -1.59
N PRO A 8 -8.65 -1.09 -2.24
CA PRO A 8 -9.38 -2.33 -2.50
C PRO A 8 -8.56 -3.27 -3.38
N ALA A 9 -8.53 -4.55 -3.01
CA ALA A 9 -7.90 -5.62 -3.77
C ALA A 9 -8.83 -6.84 -3.83
N PHE A 10 -8.76 -7.59 -4.92
CA PHE A 10 -9.64 -8.74 -5.16
C PHE A 10 -11.12 -8.39 -4.98
N ASN A 11 -11.87 -9.20 -4.21
CA ASN A 11 -13.31 -9.00 -3.99
C ASN A 11 -13.60 -8.31 -2.65
N ASP A 12 -12.78 -8.57 -1.64
CA ASP A 12 -13.05 -8.21 -0.24
C ASP A 12 -11.78 -7.92 0.60
N ASN A 13 -10.59 -7.97 0.00
CA ASN A 13 -9.34 -7.61 0.68
C ASN A 13 -9.08 -6.10 0.59
N TYR A 14 -8.30 -5.61 1.57
CA TYR A 14 -7.73 -4.27 1.55
C TYR A 14 -6.22 -4.35 1.72
N ILE A 15 -5.50 -3.66 0.85
CA ILE A 15 -4.09 -3.33 1.03
C ILE A 15 -4.06 -2.00 1.78
N TRP A 16 -3.46 -1.99 2.98
CA TRP A 16 -3.38 -0.76 3.78
C TRP A 16 -2.18 0.06 3.37
N LEU A 17 -2.40 1.30 2.93
CA LEU A 17 -1.35 2.22 2.55
C LEU A 17 -1.06 3.18 3.71
N LEU A 18 0.12 3.07 4.28
CA LEU A 18 0.61 3.92 5.36
C LEU A 18 1.49 5.02 4.76
N GLN A 19 1.16 6.27 5.04
CA GLN A 19 1.78 7.45 4.44
C GLN A 19 2.44 8.32 5.50
N ASP A 20 3.75 8.54 5.38
CA ASP A 20 4.44 9.62 6.08
C ASP A 20 4.58 10.85 5.16
N ALA A 21 3.67 11.81 5.35
CA ALA A 21 3.66 13.05 4.59
C ALA A 21 4.95 13.88 4.75
N THR A 22 5.71 13.69 5.83
CA THR A 22 6.94 14.45 6.11
C THR A 22 8.07 14.04 5.16
N SER A 23 8.25 12.73 4.98
CA SER A 23 9.31 12.16 4.16
C SER A 23 8.86 11.79 2.74
N ARG A 24 7.54 11.90 2.46
CA ARG A 24 6.90 11.40 1.23
C ARG A 24 7.22 9.91 0.98
N ARG A 25 7.33 9.15 2.06
CA ARG A 25 7.49 7.70 2.01
C ARG A 25 6.18 7.02 2.39
N CYS A 26 5.91 5.90 1.75
CA CYS A 26 4.80 5.05 2.11
C CYS A 26 5.24 3.60 2.32
N ALA A 27 4.42 2.88 3.07
CA ALA A 27 4.48 1.43 3.23
C ALA A 27 3.13 0.84 2.86
N VAL A 28 3.11 -0.41 2.41
CA VAL A 28 1.87 -1.17 2.20
C VAL A 28 1.83 -2.39 3.10
N VAL A 29 0.64 -2.73 3.58
CA VAL A 29 0.37 -3.96 4.32
C VAL A 29 -0.44 -4.89 3.44
N ASP A 30 0.02 -6.14 3.33
CA ASP A 30 -0.62 -7.25 2.61
C ASP A 30 -0.95 -6.97 1.13
N PRO A 31 0.02 -6.56 0.29
CA PRO A 31 -0.21 -6.28 -1.12
C PRO A 31 -0.34 -7.54 -1.99
N GLY A 32 -1.37 -8.36 -1.75
CA GLY A 32 -1.65 -9.59 -2.53
C GLY A 32 -1.92 -9.34 -4.03
N ASP A 33 -2.38 -8.14 -4.40
CA ASP A 33 -2.39 -7.64 -5.79
C ASP A 33 -1.53 -6.37 -5.89
N ALA A 34 -0.55 -6.36 -6.79
CA ALA A 34 0.32 -5.20 -6.99
C ALA A 34 -0.41 -4.02 -7.67
N LYS A 35 -1.45 -4.28 -8.48
CA LYS A 35 -2.06 -3.26 -9.35
C LYS A 35 -2.61 -2.04 -8.61
N PRO A 36 -3.36 -2.17 -7.48
CA PRO A 36 -3.84 -1.01 -6.74
C PRO A 36 -2.69 -0.14 -6.21
N VAL A 37 -1.59 -0.78 -5.76
CA VAL A 37 -0.41 -0.09 -5.24
C VAL A 37 0.33 0.64 -6.37
N GLU A 38 0.58 -0.03 -7.48
CA GLU A 38 1.22 0.56 -8.66
C GLU A 38 0.42 1.74 -9.23
N ALA A 39 -0.91 1.59 -9.32
CA ALA A 39 -1.79 2.66 -9.78
C ALA A 39 -1.75 3.87 -8.84
N TRP A 40 -1.74 3.63 -7.53
CA TRP A 40 -1.62 4.71 -6.55
C TRP A 40 -0.27 5.43 -6.68
N LEU A 41 0.84 4.69 -6.78
CA LEU A 41 2.19 5.27 -6.96
C LEU A 41 2.33 6.05 -8.26
N ALA A 42 1.75 5.54 -9.35
CA ALA A 42 1.76 6.24 -10.64
C ALA A 42 0.99 7.58 -10.60
N ALA A 43 -0.11 7.64 -9.84
CA ALA A 43 -0.86 8.87 -9.62
C ALA A 43 -0.16 9.85 -8.64
N HIS A 44 0.82 9.37 -7.88
CA HIS A 44 1.49 10.08 -6.79
C HIS A 44 3.02 10.02 -6.95
N PRO A 45 3.58 10.59 -8.03
CA PRO A 45 4.98 10.36 -8.44
C PRO A 45 6.03 10.92 -7.47
N ASP A 46 5.64 11.78 -6.54
CA ASP A 46 6.51 12.33 -5.51
C ASP A 46 6.53 11.50 -4.22
N TRP A 47 5.73 10.44 -4.15
CA TRP A 47 5.78 9.45 -3.10
C TRP A 47 6.69 8.28 -3.47
N ARG A 48 7.35 7.73 -2.45
CA ARG A 48 8.22 6.55 -2.59
C ARG A 48 7.73 5.42 -1.70
N LEU A 49 7.35 4.30 -2.29
CA LEU A 49 7.18 3.05 -1.55
C LEU A 49 8.53 2.60 -0.99
N SER A 50 8.58 2.35 0.32
CA SER A 50 9.81 1.93 0.97
C SER A 50 9.74 0.61 1.71
N ASP A 51 8.55 0.18 2.12
CA ASP A 51 8.38 -0.99 2.96
C ASP A 51 7.12 -1.77 2.55
N ILE A 52 7.21 -3.09 2.64
CA ILE A 52 6.08 -4.02 2.49
C ILE A 52 6.00 -4.84 3.77
N LEU A 53 4.84 -4.84 4.41
CA LEU A 53 4.57 -5.59 5.62
C LEU A 53 3.59 -6.71 5.28
N VAL A 54 3.97 -7.94 5.58
CA VAL A 54 3.15 -9.14 5.31
C VAL A 54 2.73 -9.73 6.64
N THR A 55 1.42 -9.86 6.85
CA THR A 55 0.84 -10.41 8.10
C THR A 55 0.97 -11.92 8.15
N HIS A 56 0.74 -12.61 7.03
CA HIS A 56 0.84 -14.06 6.89
C HIS A 56 1.01 -14.48 5.42
N HIS A 57 1.14 -15.77 5.15
CA HIS A 57 1.65 -16.30 3.88
C HIS A 57 0.58 -16.66 2.84
N HIS A 58 -0.71 -16.38 3.09
CA HIS A 58 -1.74 -16.67 2.09
C HIS A 58 -1.57 -15.76 0.88
N HIS A 59 -1.96 -16.27 -0.29
CA HIS A 59 -1.67 -15.63 -1.59
C HIS A 59 -2.31 -14.25 -1.79
N ASP A 60 -3.36 -13.96 -1.04
CA ASP A 60 -4.13 -12.72 -1.09
C ASP A 60 -3.53 -11.62 -0.19
N HIS A 61 -2.36 -11.90 0.41
CA HIS A 61 -1.57 -11.01 1.28
C HIS A 61 -0.13 -10.84 0.77
#